data_AF-T2JIV2-F1
#
_entry.id   AF-T2JIV2-F1
#
_cell.length_a   1.000
_cell.length_b   1.000
_cell.length_c   1.000
_cell.angle_alpha   90.00
_cell.angle_beta   90.00
_cell.angle_gamma   90.00
#
_symmetry.space_group_name_H-M   'P 1'
#
loop_
_entity.id
_entity.type
_entity.pdbx_description
1 polymer ?
#
loop_
_entity_poly.entity_id
_entity_poly.type
_entity_poly.pdbx_seq_one_letter_code
_entity_poly.pdbx_strand_id
1 'polypeptide(L)'
;MRAGASYNYLLVNGKRRLTEREMLRLQGFPDSFQLIGSYSAARKLVGNSVAVPCVVSVVNFMFDAVNKNKFKVSQKQEKFI
;
A
#
# COMPACT_ATOMS: atom_id res chain seq x y z
N MET A 1 -2.33 -9.35 -15.64
CA MET A 1 -2.74 -8.28 -14.70
C MET A 1 -3.87 -8.80 -13.81
N ARG A 2 -3.66 -8.89 -12.49
CA ARG A 2 -4.50 -9.68 -11.57
C ARG A 2 -5.86 -9.03 -11.26
N ALA A 3 -5.95 -7.70 -11.35
CA ALA A 3 -7.17 -6.92 -11.16
C ALA A 3 -8.33 -7.29 -12.12
N GLY A 4 -8.05 -7.94 -13.26
CA GLY A 4 -9.07 -8.38 -14.21
C GLY A 4 -9.95 -9.52 -13.67
N ALA A 5 -9.36 -10.50 -13.01
CA ALA A 5 -10.05 -11.71 -12.55
C ALA A 5 -10.86 -11.49 -11.27
N SER A 6 -10.35 -10.69 -10.33
CA SER A 6 -11.02 -10.41 -9.05
C SER A 6 -12.26 -9.51 -9.21
N TYR A 7 -12.35 -8.74 -10.29
CA TYR A 7 -13.45 -7.81 -10.52
C TYR A 7 -14.83 -8.48 -10.56
N ASN A 8 -14.94 -9.70 -11.07
CA ASN A 8 -16.22 -10.39 -11.20
C ASN A 8 -16.80 -10.83 -9.85
N TYR A 9 -15.97 -10.96 -8.81
CA TYR A 9 -16.37 -11.50 -7.51
C TYR A 9 -16.46 -10.44 -6.41
N LEU A 10 -15.97 -9.22 -6.65
CA LEU A 10 -15.99 -8.11 -5.70
C LEU A 10 -17.31 -7.32 -5.80
N LEU A 11 -18.36 -7.89 -5.19
CA LEU A 11 -19.68 -7.29 -5.11
C LEU A 11 -20.02 -6.88 -3.68
N VAL A 12 -20.62 -5.69 -3.53
CA VAL A 12 -21.22 -5.24 -2.27
C VAL A 12 -22.53 -5.98 -2.08
N ASN A 13 -22.59 -6.84 -1.06
CA ASN A 13 -23.75 -7.67 -0.72
C ASN A 13 -24.30 -8.49 -1.89
N GLY A 14 -23.44 -8.87 -2.85
CA GLY A 14 -23.83 -9.62 -4.06
C GLY A 14 -24.69 -8.84 -5.06
N LYS A 15 -24.94 -7.53 -4.86
CA LYS A 15 -25.90 -6.76 -5.68
C LYS A 15 -25.24 -5.78 -6.64
N ARG A 16 -24.17 -5.12 -6.23
CA ARG A 16 -23.51 -4.07 -7.04
C ARG A 16 -22.00 -4.11 -6.90
N ARG A 17 -21.30 -3.44 -7.81
CA ARG A 17 -19.85 -3.28 -7.77
C ARG A 17 -19.42 -2.17 -6.81
N LEU A 18 -18.18 -2.26 -6.36
CA LEU A 18 -17.55 -1.23 -5.54
C LEU A 18 -17.41 0.07 -6.33
N THR A 19 -17.66 1.21 -5.68
CA THR A 19 -17.30 2.53 -6.21
C THR A 19 -15.79 2.75 -6.11
N GLU A 20 -15.27 3.73 -6.83
CA GLU A 20 -13.85 4.12 -6.74
C GLU A 20 -13.45 4.44 -5.30
N ARG A 21 -14.35 5.12 -4.58
CA ARG A 21 -14.13 5.49 -3.19
C ARG A 21 -14.08 4.29 -2.26
N GLU A 22 -14.96 3.31 -2.47
CA GLU A 22 -14.95 2.05 -1.70
C GLU A 22 -13.68 1.25 -1.98
N MET A 23 -13.24 1.16 -3.24
CA MET A 23 -11.98 0.48 -3.59
C MET A 23 -10.77 1.14 -2.92
N LEU A 24 -10.71 2.47 -2.92
CA LEU A 24 -9.63 3.21 -2.27
C LEU A 24 -9.64 3.01 -0.74
N ARG A 25 -10.82 3.01 -0.11
CA ARG A 25 -10.96 2.73 1.32
C ARG A 25 -10.51 1.31 1.67
N LEU A 26 -10.84 0.33 0.84
CA LEU A 26 -10.37 -1.05 1.03
C LEU A 26 -8.85 -1.17 1.02
N GLN A 27 -8.17 -0.35 0.22
CA GLN A 27 -6.71 -0.28 0.20
C GLN A 27 -6.12 0.61 1.32
N GLY A 28 -6.94 1.26 2.13
CA GLY A 28 -6.50 2.13 3.23
C GLY A 28 -6.09 3.54 2.81
N PHE A 29 -6.49 4.02 1.63
CA PHE A 29 -6.25 5.40 1.23
C PHE A 29 -7.13 6.37 2.04
N PRO A 30 -6.64 7.58 2.35
CA PRO A 30 -7.43 8.59 3.05
C PRO A 30 -8.63 9.04 2.18
N ASP A 31 -9.66 9.57 2.84
CA ASP A 31 -10.89 10.02 2.17
C ASP A 31 -10.66 11.25 1.28
N SER A 32 -9.64 12.06 1.59
CA SER A 32 -9.22 13.20 0.77
C SER A 32 -8.50 12.80 -0.52
N PHE A 33 -8.04 11.56 -0.65
CA PHE A 33 -7.36 11.10 -1.85
C PHE A 33 -8.33 10.97 -3.02
N GLN A 34 -8.04 11.64 -4.13
CA GLN A 34 -8.85 11.58 -5.35
C GLN A 34 -8.04 10.97 -6.48
N LEU A 35 -8.70 10.13 -7.27
CA LEU A 35 -8.09 9.48 -8.43
C LEU A 35 -8.76 10.04 -9.68
N ILE A 36 -8.01 10.77 -10.49
CA ILE A 36 -8.52 11.40 -11.71
C ILE A 36 -8.47 10.38 -12.83
N GLY A 37 -9.63 9.99 -13.36
CA GLY A 37 -9.71 9.05 -14.47
C GLY A 37 -11.07 8.40 -14.62
N SER A 38 -11.14 7.37 -15.48
CA SER A 38 -12.35 6.54 -15.61
C SER A 38 -12.38 5.44 -14.55
N TYR A 39 -13.59 4.95 -14.26
CA TYR A 39 -13.80 3.81 -13.34
C TYR A 39 -12.93 2.60 -13.68
N SER A 40 -12.77 2.28 -14.97
CA SER A 40 -11.91 1.19 -15.44
C SER A 40 -10.44 1.41 -15.11
N ALA A 41 -9.96 2.66 -15.21
CA ALA A 41 -8.59 3.02 -14.84
C ALA A 41 -8.41 3.01 -13.32
N ALA A 42 -9.33 3.59 -12.56
CA ALA A 42 -9.33 3.57 -11.10
C ALA A 42 -9.27 2.14 -10.57
N ARG A 43 -10.15 1.25 -11.07
CA ARG A 43 -10.15 -0.17 -10.74
C ARG A 43 -8.80 -0.84 -11.00
N LYS A 44 -8.18 -0.55 -12.15
CA LYS A 44 -6.90 -1.14 -12.54
C LYS A 44 -5.77 -0.64 -11.64
N LEU A 45 -5.73 0.65 -11.34
CA LEU A 45 -4.70 1.26 -10.51
C LEU A 45 -4.83 0.81 -9.06
N VAL A 46 -6.03 0.94 -8.49
CA VAL A 46 -6.31 0.56 -7.10
C VAL A 46 -6.20 -0.95 -6.90
N GLY A 47 -6.68 -1.75 -7.85
CA GLY A 47 -6.60 -3.21 -7.77
C GLY A 47 -5.21 -3.81 -7.95
N ASN A 48 -4.25 -3.06 -8.54
CA ASN A 48 -2.84 -3.46 -8.60
C ASN A 48 -1.98 -2.71 -7.56
N SER A 49 -2.58 -1.82 -6.76
CA SER A 49 -1.89 -1.12 -5.69
C SER A 49 -1.68 -2.05 -4.48
N VAL A 50 -0.67 -1.73 -3.68
CA VAL A 50 -0.44 -2.38 -2.38
C VAL A 50 -1.22 -1.60 -1.33
N ALA A 51 -1.83 -2.31 -0.38
CA ALA A 51 -2.56 -1.68 0.71
C ALA A 51 -1.64 -0.74 1.51
N VAL A 52 -2.12 0.47 1.78
CA VAL A 52 -1.41 1.53 2.51
C VAL A 52 -0.85 1.04 3.85
N PRO A 53 -1.58 0.27 4.69
CA PRO A 53 -1.04 -0.23 5.96
C PRO A 53 0.18 -1.15 5.81
N CYS A 54 0.23 -1.94 4.73
CA CYS A 54 1.37 -2.80 4.45
C CYS A 54 2.62 -1.97 4.13
N VAL A 55 2.47 -0.94 3.30
CA VAL A 55 3.57 -0.02 2.95
C VAL A 55 4.09 0.70 4.21
N VAL A 56 3.19 1.21 5.05
CA VAL A 56 3.56 1.87 6.32
C VAL A 56 4.40 0.94 7.19
N SER A 57 4.00 -0.32 7.31
CA SER A 57 4.73 -1.32 8.11
C SER A 57 6.14 -1.57 7.57
N VAL A 58 6.27 -1.79 6.26
CA VAL A 58 7.57 -2.01 5.60
C VAL A 58 8.50 -0.81 5.78
N VAL A 59 7.97 0.40 5.62
CA VAL A 59 8.74 1.64 5.78
C VAL A 59 9.25 1.79 7.22
N ASN A 60 8.41 1.51 8.22
CA ASN A 60 8.84 1.55 9.62
C ASN A 60 9.98 0.56 9.91
N PHE A 61 9.85 -0.69 9.44
CA PHE A 61 10.92 -1.68 9.58
C PHE A 61 12.21 -1.27 8.85
N MET A 62 12.09 -0.62 7.69
CA MET A 62 13.25 -0.11 6.96
C MET A 62 13.97 0.97 7.76
N PHE A 63 13.25 1.92 8.36
CA PHE A 63 13.85 2.94 9.24
C PHE A 63 14.52 2.31 10.46
N ASP A 64 13.87 1.35 11.11
CA ASP A 64 14.46 0.62 12.24
C ASP A 64 15.75 -0.09 11.87
N ALA A 65 15.78 -0.75 10.70
CA ALA A 65 16.96 -1.43 10.20
C ALA A 65 18.10 -0.46 9.91
N VAL A 66 17.81 0.69 9.27
CA VAL A 66 18.79 1.73 8.99
C VAL A 66 19.35 2.32 10.29
N ASN A 67 18.50 2.63 11.27
CA ASN A 67 18.91 3.17 12.56
C ASN A 67 19.76 2.18 13.37
N LYS A 68 19.40 0.89 13.39
CA LYS A 68 20.22 -0.16 14.00
C LYS A 68 21.56 -0.34 13.30
N ASN A 69 21.62 -0.17 11.97
CA ASN A 69 22.86 -0.30 11.22
C ASN A 69 23.81 0.89 11.47
N LYS A 70 23.29 2.12 11.58
CA LYS A 70 24.10 3.29 12.00
C LYS A 70 24.78 3.06 13.35
N PHE A 71 24.07 2.44 14.31
CA PHE A 71 24.65 2.09 15.61
C PHE A 71 25.78 1.05 15.49
N LYS A 72 25.64 0.04 14.62
CA LYS A 72 26.68 -0.97 14.38
C LYS A 72 27.95 -0.40 13.72
N VAL A 73 27.80 0.59 12.83
CA VAL A 73 28.96 1.25 12.20
C VAL A 73 29.74 2.08 13.21
N SER A 74 29.06 2.87 14.06
CA SER A 74 29.71 3.67 15.12
C SER A 74 30.51 2.81 16.10
N GLN A 75 29.94 1.68 16.53
CA GLN A 75 30.57 0.77 17.50
C GLN A 75 31.73 -0.03 16.92
N LYS A 76 31.82 -0.17 15.60
CA LYS A 76 32.93 -0.85 14.92
C LYS A 76 34.15 0.07 14.79
N GLN A 77 33.94 1.38 14.76
CA GLN A 77 35.00 2.37 14.59
C GLN A 77 35.74 2.69 15.90
N GLU A 78 35.05 2.59 17.04
CA GLU A 78 35.66 2.73 18.38
C GLU A 78 36.46 1.51 18.84
N LYS A 79 36.27 0.33 18.23
CA LYS A 79 36.98 -0.91 18.59
C LYS A 79 38.27 -1.15 17.78
N PHE A 80 38.64 -0.23 16.90
CA PHE A 80 39.82 -0.33 16.04
C PHE A 80 40.91 0.71 16.39
N ILE A 81 40.75 1.41 17.51
CA ILE A 81 41.76 2.23 18.20
C ILE A 81 42.05 1.53 19.53
#